data_AF-A0A1I5VT54-F1
#
_entry.id   AF-A0A1I5VT54-F1
#
_cell.length_a   1.000
_cell.length_b   1.000
_cell.length_c   1.000
_cell.angle_alpha   90.00
_cell.angle_beta   90.00
_cell.angle_gamma   90.00
#
_symmetry.space_group_name_H-M   'P 1'
#
loop_
_entity.id
_entity.type
_entity.pdbx_description
1 polymer ?
#
loop_
_entity_poly.entity_id
_entity_poly.type
_entity_poly.pdbx_seq_one_letter_code
_entity_poly.pdbx_strand_id
1 'polypeptide(L)'
;MAAETNDEEAVITVSETNWRPPRAGSALAVAIVAVVCWLLAEALGVLDSLAVATVGGTGIAAVVWLAGRERFAALGTLLGVAVAPLAGSLLLAGLGYTLIAQLAGFAPQGTAFVGMSVVLAGFGAASIPNDSVNHDGVSTATWSALLSAVGLLTVTGALIGNTARRKEEMEPFADLPLPETMPELIPEATAVPPLGSFLLIASLALLALRAALAALPAAELLDDRAGDNDAAIRWFEQLQSALGRATIGVIVGIPLVGARILLGPAYVELWASLPPTVVSLLDGLARAPFLRWLATRLLVGGVIVVMLVRLIRRLHRVGVRKHLGKIAIVAGTALAFAAGWMGHDLILNTLTGRLETALPGSVAEVVLQQIDSVIEYYTGEVVALGLVALGGVTAGLSLAMLRLGMLFQVVPGRHSGHALASAGLLAAGGFGAALGAPLLESLGALVGAVVVWDLGRFGVSLGRDVGRRAPSLPVQFVRVLTATLIGAVTAAFGLAAVSMTPVSIATESAAAVALFAAVGVAFLASLVLAR
;
A
#
# COMPACT_ATOMS: atom_id res chain seq x y z
N MET A 1 -44.46 28.85 40.92
CA MET A 1 -43.04 28.71 40.54
C MET A 1 -42.74 27.23 40.36
N ALA A 2 -43.11 26.70 39.20
CA ALA A 2 -42.83 25.34 38.79
C ALA A 2 -41.66 25.41 37.80
N ALA A 3 -40.59 24.66 38.08
CA ALA A 3 -39.46 24.49 37.19
C ALA A 3 -39.83 23.43 36.15
N GLU A 4 -40.31 23.87 34.98
CA GLU A 4 -40.25 23.07 33.76
C GLU A 4 -38.77 22.91 33.41
N THR A 5 -38.30 21.69 33.62
CA THR A 5 -36.96 21.25 33.24
C THR A 5 -36.99 20.93 31.75
N ASN A 6 -36.15 21.65 31.00
CA ASN A 6 -35.85 21.52 29.58
C ASN A 6 -35.29 20.13 29.23
N ASP A 7 -36.09 19.06 29.34
CA ASP A 7 -35.72 17.71 28.89
C ASP A 7 -36.15 17.43 27.42
N GLU A 8 -36.82 18.38 26.75
CA GLU A 8 -37.21 18.23 25.33
C GLU A 8 -36.12 18.59 24.31
N GLU A 9 -35.05 19.31 24.68
CA GLU A 9 -33.93 19.59 23.75
C GLU A 9 -32.88 18.47 23.69
N ALA A 10 -33.03 17.42 24.51
CA ALA A 10 -32.26 16.18 24.41
C ALA A 10 -32.97 15.12 23.54
N VAL A 11 -33.93 15.52 22.70
CA VAL A 11 -34.36 14.69 21.56
C VAL A 11 -33.19 14.59 20.61
N ILE A 12 -32.40 13.55 20.84
CA ILE A 12 -31.39 12.89 20.01
C ILE A 12 -31.45 13.39 18.56
N THR A 13 -30.84 14.54 18.28
CA THR A 13 -30.42 14.91 16.93
C THR A 13 -29.22 14.03 16.64
N VAL A 14 -29.48 12.73 16.39
CA VAL A 14 -28.53 11.89 15.66
C VAL A 14 -28.24 12.70 14.41
N SER A 15 -27.03 13.25 14.32
CA SER A 15 -26.70 14.23 13.30
C SER A 15 -27.19 13.74 11.94
N GLU A 16 -27.89 14.58 11.19
CA GLU A 16 -28.43 14.26 9.87
C GLU A 16 -27.38 13.72 8.88
N THR A 17 -26.09 13.80 9.25
CA THR A 17 -24.92 13.27 8.57
C THR A 17 -24.69 11.76 8.72
N ASN A 18 -25.41 11.05 9.59
CA ASN A 18 -25.15 9.62 9.89
C ASN A 18 -26.07 8.62 9.17
N TRP A 19 -26.96 9.08 8.29
CA TRP A 19 -27.90 8.20 7.59
C TRP A 19 -27.21 7.44 6.45
N ARG A 20 -27.14 6.11 6.61
CA ARG A 20 -26.57 5.18 5.61
C ARG A 20 -27.68 4.51 4.80
N PRO A 21 -27.43 4.18 3.52
CA PRO A 21 -28.36 3.39 2.73
C PRO A 21 -28.61 2.01 3.36
N PRO A 22 -29.79 1.41 3.15
CA PRO A 22 -30.11 0.07 3.65
C PRO A 22 -29.14 -0.99 3.10
N ARG A 23 -28.77 -1.98 3.94
CA ARG A 23 -27.81 -3.04 3.57
C ARG A 23 -28.22 -3.83 2.31
N ALA A 24 -29.51 -4.02 2.10
CA ALA A 24 -30.04 -4.73 0.94
C ALA A 24 -29.72 -3.97 -0.37
N GLY A 25 -30.02 -2.67 -0.42
CA GLY A 25 -29.71 -1.81 -1.57
C GLY A 25 -28.21 -1.69 -1.82
N SER A 26 -27.41 -1.63 -0.75
CA SER A 26 -25.93 -1.68 -0.85
C SER A 26 -25.43 -2.99 -1.45
N ALA A 27 -25.93 -4.15 -0.99
CA ALA A 27 -25.55 -5.45 -1.53
C ALA A 27 -25.97 -5.61 -2.99
N LEU A 28 -27.17 -5.13 -3.33
CA LEU A 28 -27.67 -5.13 -4.70
C LEU A 28 -26.82 -4.26 -5.62
N ALA A 29 -26.46 -3.05 -5.19
CA ALA A 29 -25.60 -2.16 -5.97
C ALA A 29 -24.22 -2.79 -6.23
N VAL A 30 -23.61 -3.42 -5.22
CA VAL A 30 -22.34 -4.15 -5.37
C VAL A 30 -22.49 -5.33 -6.34
N ALA A 31 -23.60 -6.07 -6.26
CA ALA A 31 -23.85 -7.19 -7.17
C ALA A 31 -24.02 -6.71 -8.63
N ILE A 32 -24.75 -5.61 -8.86
CA ILE A 32 -24.91 -5.00 -10.19
C ILE A 32 -23.54 -4.60 -10.75
N VAL A 33 -22.73 -3.88 -9.96
CA VAL A 33 -21.39 -3.47 -10.41
C VAL A 33 -20.52 -4.67 -10.75
N ALA A 34 -20.50 -5.71 -9.89
CA ALA A 34 -19.69 -6.90 -10.11
C ALA A 34 -20.10 -7.65 -11.40
N VAL A 35 -21.40 -7.89 -11.59
CA VAL A 35 -21.91 -8.61 -12.77
C VAL A 35 -21.67 -7.81 -14.05
N VAL A 36 -21.96 -6.52 -14.04
CA VAL A 36 -21.77 -5.66 -15.22
C VAL A 36 -20.29 -5.53 -15.59
N CYS A 37 -19.41 -5.27 -14.61
CA CYS A 37 -17.98 -5.20 -14.86
C CYS A 37 -17.42 -6.53 -15.36
N TRP A 38 -17.91 -7.67 -14.84
CA TRP A 38 -17.54 -8.99 -15.35
C TRP A 38 -17.95 -9.13 -16.82
N LEU A 39 -19.23 -8.93 -17.14
CA LEU A 39 -19.75 -9.11 -18.50
C LEU A 39 -18.99 -8.22 -19.50
N LEU A 40 -18.70 -6.98 -19.12
CA LEU A 40 -17.95 -6.05 -19.96
C LEU A 40 -16.48 -6.46 -20.11
N ALA A 41 -15.86 -6.98 -19.06
CA ALA A 41 -14.48 -7.48 -19.10
C ALA A 41 -14.33 -8.75 -19.93
N GLU A 42 -15.31 -9.67 -19.84
CA GLU A 42 -15.39 -10.89 -20.63
C GLU A 42 -15.62 -10.58 -22.10
N ALA A 43 -16.56 -9.68 -22.41
CA ALA A 43 -16.85 -9.25 -23.77
C ALA A 43 -15.65 -8.58 -24.48
N LEU A 44 -14.78 -7.93 -23.71
CA LEU A 44 -13.56 -7.28 -24.22
C LEU A 44 -12.33 -8.20 -24.16
N GLY A 45 -12.45 -9.43 -23.65
CA GLY A 45 -11.34 -10.38 -23.54
C GLY A 45 -10.22 -9.94 -22.59
N VAL A 46 -10.49 -9.05 -21.63
CA VAL A 46 -9.51 -8.45 -20.71
C VAL A 46 -9.80 -8.80 -19.24
N LEU A 47 -10.47 -9.91 -19.00
CA LEU A 47 -10.92 -10.32 -17.66
C LEU A 47 -9.77 -10.42 -16.66
N ASP A 48 -8.65 -11.03 -17.03
CA ASP A 48 -7.52 -11.26 -16.12
C ASP A 48 -6.77 -9.99 -15.70
N SER A 49 -6.68 -9.00 -16.59
CA SER A 49 -6.03 -7.72 -16.31
C SER A 49 -6.94 -6.81 -15.49
N LEU A 50 -8.24 -6.77 -15.84
CA LEU A 50 -9.24 -6.02 -15.10
C LEU A 50 -9.51 -6.61 -13.72
N ALA A 51 -9.46 -7.94 -13.56
CA ALA A 51 -9.56 -8.57 -12.25
C ALA A 51 -8.43 -8.11 -11.31
N VAL A 52 -7.19 -8.09 -11.78
CA VAL A 52 -6.05 -7.61 -10.97
C VAL A 52 -6.19 -6.12 -10.64
N ALA A 53 -6.54 -5.30 -11.63
CA ALA A 53 -6.71 -3.87 -11.44
C ALA A 53 -7.85 -3.55 -10.45
N THR A 54 -8.97 -4.26 -10.54
CA THR A 54 -10.11 -4.11 -9.62
C THR A 54 -9.76 -4.58 -8.21
N VAL A 55 -9.00 -5.67 -8.04
CA VAL A 55 -8.46 -6.06 -6.72
C VAL A 55 -7.57 -4.95 -6.15
N GLY A 56 -6.74 -4.30 -6.97
CA GLY A 56 -5.99 -3.10 -6.55
C GLY A 56 -6.91 -1.94 -6.10
N GLY A 57 -7.92 -1.61 -6.91
CA GLY A 57 -8.91 -0.57 -6.61
C GLY A 57 -9.69 -0.84 -5.31
N THR A 58 -10.17 -2.07 -5.13
CA THR A 58 -10.85 -2.50 -3.88
C THR A 58 -9.89 -2.47 -2.68
N GLY A 59 -8.61 -2.80 -2.87
CA GLY A 59 -7.57 -2.64 -1.86
C GLY A 59 -7.42 -1.18 -1.42
N ILE A 60 -7.43 -0.23 -2.35
CA ILE A 60 -7.40 1.21 -2.03
C ILE A 60 -8.66 1.64 -1.27
N ALA A 61 -9.84 1.13 -1.65
CA ALA A 61 -11.07 1.37 -0.89
C ALA A 61 -10.98 0.84 0.55
N ALA A 62 -10.35 -0.32 0.74
CA ALA A 62 -10.08 -0.88 2.06
C ALA A 62 -9.09 -0.01 2.86
N VAL A 63 -8.08 0.57 2.22
CA VAL A 63 -7.16 1.53 2.86
C VAL A 63 -7.91 2.75 3.38
N VAL A 64 -8.79 3.35 2.56
CA VAL A 64 -9.63 4.49 2.98
C VAL A 64 -10.54 4.10 4.14
N TRP A 65 -11.16 2.92 4.07
CA TRP A 65 -12.01 2.39 5.14
C TRP A 65 -11.24 2.17 6.45
N LEU A 66 -10.03 1.61 6.38
CA LEU A 66 -9.16 1.41 7.54
C LEU A 66 -8.72 2.74 8.15
N ALA A 67 -8.37 3.73 7.31
CA ALA A 67 -7.97 5.06 7.75
C ALA A 67 -9.11 5.84 8.42
N GLY A 68 -10.36 5.63 7.98
CA GLY A 68 -11.55 6.28 8.54
C GLY A 68 -12.06 5.69 9.87
N ARG A 69 -11.45 4.62 10.40
CA ARG A 69 -11.93 3.95 11.62
C ARG A 69 -11.44 4.64 12.90
N GLU A 70 -12.26 5.50 13.49
CA GLU A 70 -11.91 6.21 14.73
C GLU A 70 -11.61 5.28 15.92
N ARG A 71 -12.38 4.20 16.09
CA ARG A 71 -12.24 3.26 17.22
C ARG A 71 -10.89 2.52 17.23
N PHE A 72 -10.25 2.38 16.07
CA PHE A 72 -8.97 1.68 15.90
C PHE A 72 -8.01 2.49 15.02
N ALA A 73 -7.97 3.81 15.17
CA ALA A 73 -7.27 4.71 14.26
C ALA A 73 -5.81 4.28 13.98
N ALA A 74 -5.06 3.93 15.01
CA ALA A 74 -3.65 3.54 14.84
C ALA A 74 -3.45 2.21 14.12
N LEU A 75 -4.27 1.20 14.42
CA LEU A 75 -4.22 -0.10 13.76
C LEU A 75 -4.74 0.01 12.32
N GLY A 76 -5.75 0.84 12.10
CA GLY A 76 -6.27 1.20 10.78
C GLY A 76 -5.22 1.92 9.93
N THR A 77 -4.51 2.91 10.48
CA THR A 77 -3.40 3.57 9.76
C THR A 77 -2.24 2.60 9.49
N LEU A 78 -1.86 1.76 10.45
CA LEU A 78 -0.78 0.78 10.27
C LEU A 78 -1.11 -0.18 9.13
N LEU A 79 -2.29 -0.81 9.17
CA LEU A 79 -2.72 -1.74 8.13
C LEU A 79 -2.97 -1.03 6.80
N GLY A 80 -3.57 0.16 6.82
CA GLY A 80 -3.81 0.95 5.61
C GLY A 80 -2.49 1.32 4.92
N VAL A 81 -1.49 1.74 5.68
CA VAL A 81 -0.15 2.05 5.15
C VAL A 81 0.57 0.80 4.66
N ALA A 82 0.41 -0.35 5.32
CA ALA A 82 1.02 -1.59 4.87
C ALA A 82 0.38 -2.14 3.57
N VAL A 83 -0.94 -1.99 3.43
CA VAL A 83 -1.71 -2.50 2.29
C VAL A 83 -1.66 -1.55 1.10
N ALA A 84 -1.54 -0.24 1.31
CA ALA A 84 -1.57 0.75 0.22
C ALA A 84 -0.53 0.49 -0.88
N PRO A 85 0.74 0.22 -0.58
CA PRO A 85 1.73 -0.11 -1.61
C PRO A 85 1.36 -1.33 -2.44
N LEU A 86 0.89 -2.41 -1.80
CA LEU A 86 0.48 -3.64 -2.49
C LEU A 86 -0.76 -3.41 -3.37
N ALA A 87 -1.76 -2.69 -2.85
CA ALA A 87 -2.96 -2.34 -3.60
C ALA A 87 -2.62 -1.46 -4.82
N GLY A 88 -1.72 -0.50 -4.64
CA GLY A 88 -1.23 0.34 -5.74
C GLY A 88 -0.36 -0.42 -6.73
N SER A 89 0.44 -1.40 -6.31
CA SER A 89 1.19 -2.28 -7.21
C SER A 89 0.26 -3.13 -8.06
N LEU A 90 -0.82 -3.67 -7.49
CA LEU A 90 -1.84 -4.42 -8.25
C LEU A 90 -2.56 -3.51 -9.25
N LEU A 91 -2.89 -2.29 -8.85
CA LEU A 91 -3.51 -1.31 -9.74
C LEU A 91 -2.57 -0.93 -10.89
N LEU A 92 -1.29 -0.67 -10.58
CA LEU A 92 -0.25 -0.36 -11.56
C LEU A 92 0.00 -1.55 -12.50
N ALA A 93 0.06 -2.77 -11.98
CA ALA A 93 0.25 -3.97 -12.79
C ALA A 93 -0.95 -4.21 -13.72
N GLY A 94 -2.18 -4.13 -13.20
CA GLY A 94 -3.39 -4.34 -13.99
C GLY A 94 -3.60 -3.27 -15.08
N LEU A 95 -3.48 -1.99 -14.73
CA LEU A 95 -3.63 -0.90 -15.70
C LEU A 95 -2.41 -0.78 -16.63
N GLY A 96 -1.20 -0.96 -16.10
CA GLY A 96 0.03 -0.96 -16.88
C GLY A 96 0.03 -2.05 -17.93
N TYR A 97 -0.50 -3.23 -17.59
CA TYR A 97 -0.74 -4.31 -18.56
C TYR A 97 -1.66 -3.86 -19.70
N THR A 98 -2.82 -3.28 -19.38
CA THR A 98 -3.75 -2.80 -20.42
C THR A 98 -3.14 -1.69 -21.27
N LEU A 99 -2.32 -0.82 -20.69
CA LEU A 99 -1.64 0.25 -21.39
C LEU A 99 -0.55 -0.28 -22.33
N ILE A 100 0.26 -1.24 -21.87
CA ILE A 100 1.30 -1.89 -22.70
C ILE A 100 0.64 -2.63 -23.86
N ALA A 101 -0.42 -3.40 -23.59
CA ALA A 101 -1.17 -4.09 -24.63
C ALA A 101 -1.74 -3.10 -25.67
N GLN A 102 -2.23 -1.94 -25.23
CA GLN A 102 -2.71 -0.89 -26.12
C GLN A 102 -1.56 -0.27 -26.95
N LEU A 103 -0.43 0.07 -26.33
CA LEU A 103 0.72 0.69 -27.00
C LEU A 103 1.41 -0.26 -27.99
N ALA A 104 1.40 -1.56 -27.68
CA ALA A 104 1.94 -2.58 -28.57
C ALA A 104 0.99 -2.98 -29.71
N GLY A 105 -0.23 -2.40 -29.76
CA GLY A 105 -1.22 -2.68 -30.79
C GLY A 105 -1.98 -4.00 -30.61
N PHE A 106 -1.85 -4.66 -29.46
CA PHE A 106 -2.57 -5.90 -29.13
C PHE A 106 -3.98 -5.65 -28.59
N ALA A 107 -4.23 -4.43 -28.10
CA ALA A 107 -5.54 -4.03 -27.60
C ALA A 107 -6.01 -2.76 -28.33
N PRO A 108 -7.33 -2.64 -28.62
CA PRO A 108 -7.86 -1.45 -29.28
C PRO A 108 -7.62 -0.17 -28.45
N GLN A 109 -7.48 0.95 -29.16
CA GLN A 109 -7.22 2.26 -28.56
C GLN A 109 -8.36 2.67 -27.64
N GLY A 110 -8.10 2.70 -26.33
CA GLY A 110 -9.06 3.10 -25.30
C GLY A 110 -9.39 2.02 -24.26
N THR A 111 -8.83 0.82 -24.40
CA THR A 111 -8.92 -0.25 -23.39
C THR A 111 -8.40 0.17 -22.02
N ALA A 112 -7.37 1.02 -21.96
CA ALA A 112 -6.90 1.61 -20.70
C ALA A 112 -7.98 2.48 -20.02
N PHE A 113 -8.81 3.20 -20.79
CA PHE A 113 -9.92 3.99 -20.24
C PHE A 113 -11.04 3.12 -19.69
N VAL A 114 -11.37 2.01 -20.36
CA VAL A 114 -12.28 1.00 -19.77
C VAL A 114 -11.70 0.46 -18.48
N GLY A 115 -10.41 0.11 -18.47
CA GLY A 115 -9.76 -0.40 -17.27
C GLY A 115 -9.82 0.57 -16.09
N MET A 116 -9.48 1.85 -16.31
CA MET A 116 -9.64 2.89 -15.29
C MET A 116 -11.08 3.02 -14.81
N SER A 117 -12.05 2.92 -15.72
CA SER A 117 -13.48 3.04 -15.40
C SER A 117 -14.00 1.85 -14.58
N VAL A 118 -13.56 0.63 -14.91
CA VAL A 118 -13.89 -0.59 -14.17
C VAL A 118 -13.22 -0.60 -12.79
N VAL A 119 -11.98 -0.11 -12.68
CA VAL A 119 -11.30 0.09 -11.39
C VAL A 119 -12.05 1.11 -10.53
N LEU A 120 -12.49 2.22 -11.12
CA LEU A 120 -13.29 3.23 -10.43
C LEU A 120 -14.63 2.64 -9.96
N ALA A 121 -15.28 1.83 -10.79
CA ALA A 121 -16.52 1.13 -10.46
C ALA A 121 -16.30 0.18 -9.27
N GLY A 122 -15.25 -0.64 -9.31
CA GLY A 122 -14.86 -1.56 -8.25
C GLY A 122 -14.49 -0.85 -6.94
N PHE A 123 -13.72 0.24 -7.01
CA PHE A 123 -13.43 1.10 -5.86
C PHE A 123 -14.72 1.66 -5.24
N GLY A 124 -15.63 2.18 -6.06
CA GLY A 124 -16.93 2.68 -5.63
C GLY A 124 -17.76 1.59 -4.94
N ALA A 125 -17.87 0.41 -5.58
CA ALA A 125 -18.60 -0.73 -5.03
C ALA A 125 -18.04 -1.20 -3.67
N ALA A 126 -16.72 -1.30 -3.54
CA ALA A 126 -16.09 -1.64 -2.25
C ALA A 126 -16.33 -0.59 -1.16
N SER A 127 -16.57 0.67 -1.56
CA SER A 127 -16.84 1.77 -0.63
C SER A 127 -18.30 1.86 -0.18
N ILE A 128 -19.25 1.22 -0.89
CA ILE A 128 -20.70 1.26 -0.62
C ILE A 128 -21.10 0.77 0.79
N PRO A 129 -20.66 -0.41 1.29
CA PRO A 129 -21.21 -0.99 2.52
C PRO A 129 -20.97 -0.16 3.79
N ASN A 130 -19.91 0.64 3.79
CA ASN A 130 -19.47 1.40 4.97
C ASN A 130 -19.48 2.91 4.76
N ASP A 131 -19.80 3.39 3.55
CA ASP A 131 -19.64 4.78 3.12
C ASP A 131 -18.26 5.31 3.53
N SER A 132 -17.22 4.54 3.18
CA SER A 132 -15.85 4.75 3.66
C SER A 132 -15.22 6.04 3.13
N VAL A 133 -15.71 6.55 1.99
CA VAL A 133 -15.19 7.73 1.32
C VAL A 133 -15.74 8.98 2.00
N ASN A 134 -15.11 9.30 3.13
CA ASN A 134 -15.26 10.56 3.85
C ASN A 134 -14.00 11.42 3.64
N HIS A 135 -14.16 12.74 3.58
CA HIS A 135 -13.09 13.71 3.37
C HIS A 135 -11.92 13.49 4.34
N ASP A 136 -12.20 13.30 5.63
CA ASP A 136 -11.16 13.14 6.66
C ASP A 136 -10.42 11.80 6.55
N GLY A 137 -11.15 10.73 6.23
CA GLY A 137 -10.58 9.40 6.00
C GLY A 137 -9.68 9.38 4.77
N VAL A 138 -10.13 10.00 3.67
CA VAL A 138 -9.37 10.10 2.43
C VAL A 138 -8.14 10.98 2.63
N SER A 139 -8.27 12.15 3.26
CA SER A 139 -7.13 13.03 3.55
C SER A 139 -6.05 12.33 4.38
N THR A 140 -6.47 11.59 5.41
CA THR A 140 -5.56 10.80 6.26
C THR A 140 -4.90 9.66 5.47
N ALA A 141 -5.68 8.93 4.67
CA ALA A 141 -5.17 7.86 3.80
C ALA A 141 -4.17 8.40 2.76
N THR A 142 -4.49 9.50 2.08
CA THR A 142 -3.61 10.16 1.10
C THR A 142 -2.29 10.55 1.74
N TRP A 143 -2.33 11.25 2.88
CA TRP A 143 -1.12 11.74 3.54
C TRP A 143 -0.24 10.60 4.04
N SER A 144 -0.84 9.60 4.67
CA SER A 144 -0.12 8.44 5.19
C SER A 144 0.47 7.56 4.07
N ALA A 145 -0.26 7.36 2.97
CA ALA A 145 0.23 6.64 1.80
C ALA A 145 1.39 7.38 1.11
N LEU A 146 1.29 8.70 0.92
CA LEU A 146 2.37 9.51 0.33
C LEU A 146 3.63 9.51 1.19
N LEU A 147 3.50 9.68 2.50
CA LEU A 147 4.65 9.60 3.42
C LEU A 147 5.31 8.23 3.40
N SER A 148 4.50 7.16 3.35
CA SER A 148 5.00 5.80 3.24
C SER A 148 5.71 5.56 1.90
N ALA A 149 5.14 6.05 0.81
CA ALA A 149 5.74 5.96 -0.53
C ALA A 149 7.10 6.66 -0.56
N VAL A 150 7.21 7.87 0.01
CA VAL A 150 8.50 8.57 0.15
C VAL A 150 9.48 7.75 0.98
N GLY A 151 9.05 7.17 2.10
CA GLY A 151 9.89 6.31 2.93
C GLY A 151 10.36 5.03 2.22
N LEU A 152 9.50 4.40 1.42
CA LEU A 152 9.88 3.25 0.60
C LEU A 152 10.84 3.66 -0.51
N LEU A 153 10.57 4.76 -1.23
CA LEU A 153 11.44 5.28 -2.28
C LEU A 153 12.83 5.66 -1.77
N THR A 154 12.94 6.26 -0.58
CA THR A 154 14.25 6.61 -0.01
C THR A 154 15.04 5.37 0.35
N VAL A 155 14.40 4.34 0.94
CA VAL A 155 15.07 3.08 1.27
C VAL A 155 15.46 2.32 0.01
N THR A 156 14.53 2.15 -0.95
CA THR A 156 14.84 1.49 -2.22
C THR A 156 15.91 2.25 -3.00
N GLY A 157 15.84 3.59 -3.07
CA GLY A 157 16.85 4.41 -3.72
C GLY A 157 18.24 4.29 -3.08
N ALA A 158 18.30 4.20 -1.75
CA ALA A 158 19.54 3.94 -1.04
C ALA A 158 20.09 2.53 -1.34
N LEU A 159 19.23 1.52 -1.46
CA LEU A 159 19.64 0.16 -1.85
C LEU A 159 20.14 0.12 -3.30
N ILE A 160 19.42 0.74 -4.25
CA ILE A 160 19.82 0.88 -5.65
C ILE A 160 21.17 1.58 -5.76
N GLY A 161 21.34 2.71 -5.06
CA GLY A 161 22.60 3.45 -5.03
C GLY A 161 23.75 2.63 -4.46
N ASN A 162 23.49 1.84 -3.41
CA ASN A 162 24.48 0.95 -2.83
C ASN A 162 24.87 -0.19 -3.80
N THR A 163 23.91 -0.77 -4.53
CA THR A 163 24.18 -1.81 -5.54
C THR A 163 24.95 -1.27 -6.75
N ALA A 164 24.59 -0.09 -7.25
CA ALA A 164 25.27 0.54 -8.38
C ALA A 164 26.72 0.89 -8.01
N ARG A 165 26.92 1.48 -6.82
CA ARG A 165 28.25 1.74 -6.28
C ARG A 165 29.12 0.48 -6.21
N ARG A 166 28.57 -0.63 -5.69
CA ARG A 166 29.29 -1.90 -5.56
C ARG A 166 29.70 -2.52 -6.90
N LYS A 167 28.94 -2.27 -7.98
CA LYS A 167 29.24 -2.76 -9.34
C LYS A 167 30.15 -1.81 -10.13
N GLU A 168 30.02 -0.50 -9.96
CA GLU A 168 30.88 0.50 -10.63
C GLU A 168 32.31 0.58 -10.05
N GLU A 169 32.50 0.20 -8.78
CA GLU A 169 33.81 0.05 -8.13
C GLU A 169 34.67 -1.11 -8.71
N MET A 170 34.26 -1.75 -9.81
CA MET A 170 35.06 -2.77 -10.51
C MET A 170 35.73 -2.33 -11.83
N GLU A 171 35.53 -1.15 -12.44
CA GLU A 171 36.19 -0.94 -13.77
C GLU A 171 36.75 0.42 -14.27
N PRO A 172 36.50 1.66 -13.76
CA PRO A 172 37.35 2.77 -14.26
C PRO A 172 37.66 3.97 -13.33
N PHE A 173 37.73 3.83 -12.00
CA PHE A 173 38.02 4.97 -11.10
C PHE A 173 39.28 4.81 -10.21
N ALA A 174 40.36 4.25 -10.75
CA ALA A 174 41.61 4.00 -10.03
C ALA A 174 42.44 5.25 -9.62
N ASP A 175 42.07 6.48 -10.02
CA ASP A 175 42.94 7.66 -9.86
C ASP A 175 42.30 8.88 -9.16
N LEU A 176 41.13 8.76 -8.53
CA LEU A 176 40.55 9.82 -7.71
C LEU A 176 40.79 9.54 -6.21
N PRO A 177 41.53 10.39 -5.48
CA PRO A 177 41.77 10.20 -4.05
C PRO A 177 40.56 10.71 -3.25
N LEU A 178 39.46 9.97 -3.32
CA LEU A 178 38.31 10.13 -2.43
C LEU A 178 37.93 8.76 -1.86
N PRO A 179 37.61 8.66 -0.56
CA PRO A 179 37.57 7.41 0.18
C PRO A 179 36.55 6.42 -0.41
N GLU A 180 37.09 5.33 -0.95
CA GLU A 180 36.42 4.40 -1.85
C GLU A 180 35.24 3.63 -1.26
N THR A 181 34.96 3.62 0.04
CA THR A 181 33.84 2.81 0.57
C THR A 181 33.09 3.53 1.71
N MET A 182 31.75 3.54 1.66
CA MET A 182 31.02 3.43 2.92
C MET A 182 31.33 2.03 3.44
N PRO A 183 31.74 1.88 4.71
CA PRO A 183 32.32 0.64 5.19
C PRO A 183 31.29 -0.49 5.06
N GLU A 184 31.55 -1.46 4.18
CA GLU A 184 31.07 -2.82 4.41
C GLU A 184 31.48 -3.16 5.84
N LEU A 185 30.49 -3.30 6.74
CA LEU A 185 30.77 -3.45 8.17
C LEU A 185 31.64 -4.69 8.46
N ILE A 186 31.77 -5.61 7.49
CA ILE A 186 32.59 -6.80 7.62
C ILE A 186 33.17 -7.27 6.27
N PRO A 187 34.37 -6.81 5.87
CA PRO A 187 35.07 -7.39 4.73
C PRO A 187 35.58 -8.79 5.09
N GLU A 188 35.29 -9.78 4.25
CA GLU A 188 35.62 -11.20 4.48
C GLU A 188 37.07 -11.56 4.12
N ALA A 189 37.73 -10.74 3.30
CA ALA A 189 39.02 -11.07 2.70
C ALA A 189 40.04 -9.93 2.84
N THR A 190 40.47 -9.62 4.07
CA THR A 190 41.57 -8.66 4.28
C THR A 190 42.80 -9.33 4.88
N ALA A 191 43.99 -8.90 4.44
CA ALA A 191 45.28 -9.40 4.89
C ALA A 191 45.54 -9.20 6.39
N VAL A 192 44.75 -8.34 7.05
CA VAL A 192 44.84 -8.04 8.49
C VAL A 192 43.56 -8.53 9.20
N PRO A 193 43.67 -9.10 10.43
CA PRO A 193 42.53 -9.58 11.20
C PRO A 193 41.50 -8.46 11.46
N PRO A 194 40.19 -8.66 11.20
CA PRO A 194 39.16 -7.64 11.41
C PRO A 194 38.76 -7.51 12.89
N LEU A 195 39.74 -7.34 13.78
CA LEU A 195 39.54 -7.30 15.22
C LEU A 195 38.75 -6.09 15.68
N GLY A 196 38.97 -4.92 15.06
CA GLY A 196 38.25 -3.69 15.39
C GLY A 196 36.74 -3.82 15.15
N SER A 197 36.34 -4.35 13.98
CA SER A 197 34.92 -4.57 13.67
C SER A 197 34.32 -5.71 14.49
N PHE A 198 35.07 -6.80 14.73
CA PHE A 198 34.61 -7.88 15.61
C PHE A 198 34.38 -7.41 17.06
N LEU A 199 35.34 -6.70 17.66
CA LEU A 199 35.22 -6.12 19.00
C LEU A 199 34.05 -5.15 19.07
N LEU A 200 33.89 -4.31 18.06
CA LEU A 200 32.82 -3.31 18.01
C LEU A 200 31.45 -3.99 17.89
N ILE A 201 31.28 -4.99 17.02
CA ILE A 201 30.03 -5.74 16.87
C ILE A 201 29.72 -6.55 18.13
N ALA A 202 30.69 -7.28 18.68
CA ALA A 202 30.51 -8.07 19.90
C ALA A 202 30.15 -7.17 21.09
N SER A 203 30.81 -6.03 21.22
CA SER A 203 30.54 -5.06 22.29
C SER A 203 29.19 -4.38 22.13
N LEU A 204 28.81 -4.00 20.91
CA LEU A 204 27.47 -3.47 20.63
C LEU A 204 26.39 -4.53 20.87
N ALA A 205 26.64 -5.81 20.56
CA ALA A 205 25.70 -6.90 20.82
C ALA A 205 25.47 -7.08 22.33
N LEU A 206 26.54 -7.04 23.13
CA LEU A 206 26.46 -7.06 24.59
C LEU A 206 25.74 -5.82 25.14
N LEU A 207 26.00 -4.63 24.60
CA LEU A 207 25.28 -3.42 25.02
C LEU A 207 23.80 -3.44 24.64
N ALA A 208 23.46 -4.00 23.48
CA ALA A 208 22.07 -4.23 23.07
C ALA A 208 21.39 -5.22 24.00
N LEU A 209 22.08 -6.31 24.40
CA LEU A 209 21.58 -7.26 25.39
C LEU A 209 21.37 -6.59 26.77
N ARG A 210 22.32 -5.77 27.22
CA ARG A 210 22.20 -4.99 28.45
C ARG A 210 21.00 -4.06 28.40
N ALA A 211 20.83 -3.34 27.30
CA ALA A 211 19.71 -2.44 27.11
C ALA A 211 18.37 -3.18 27.07
N ALA A 212 18.32 -4.39 26.49
CA ALA A 212 17.14 -5.24 26.49
C ALA A 212 16.79 -5.73 27.90
N LEU A 213 17.78 -6.22 28.65
CA LEU A 213 17.62 -6.68 30.04
C LEU A 213 17.22 -5.54 30.98
N ALA A 214 17.79 -4.35 30.83
CA ALA A 214 17.41 -3.17 31.63
C ALA A 214 16.02 -2.62 31.28
N ALA A 215 15.48 -2.96 30.11
CA ALA A 215 14.16 -2.55 29.68
C ALA A 215 13.05 -3.47 30.24
N LEU A 216 13.37 -4.74 30.52
CA LEU A 216 12.45 -5.68 31.17
C LEU A 216 12.20 -5.28 32.64
N PRO A 217 10.94 -5.30 33.13
CA PRO A 217 10.61 -5.05 34.53
C PRO A 217 10.94 -6.29 35.38
N ALA A 218 12.21 -6.71 35.36
CA ALA A 218 12.69 -7.87 36.10
C ALA A 218 12.46 -7.72 37.61
N ALA A 219 12.48 -6.49 38.13
CA ALA A 219 12.14 -6.19 39.51
C ALA A 219 10.69 -6.56 39.86
N GLU A 220 9.73 -6.28 38.97
CA GLU A 220 8.31 -6.61 39.20
C GLU A 220 8.03 -8.12 39.02
N LEU A 221 8.75 -8.79 38.13
CA LEU A 221 8.66 -10.24 37.93
C LEU A 221 9.33 -11.07 39.04
N LEU A 222 10.25 -10.47 39.80
CA LEU A 222 10.98 -11.11 40.90
C LEU A 222 10.39 -10.75 42.28
N ASP A 223 9.66 -9.64 42.40
CA ASP A 223 8.98 -9.25 43.65
C ASP A 223 7.82 -10.21 44.00
N ASP A 224 7.19 -10.82 43.01
CA ASP A 224 5.98 -11.65 43.19
C ASP A 224 6.27 -13.08 43.71
N ARG A 225 7.55 -13.44 43.88
CA ARG A 225 7.98 -14.71 44.50
C ARG A 225 8.65 -14.42 45.84
N ALA A 226 7.81 -14.37 46.89
CA ALA A 226 8.21 -14.19 48.27
C ALA A 226 9.33 -15.15 48.71
N GLY A 227 10.41 -14.59 49.27
CA GLY A 227 11.17 -15.25 50.34
C GLY A 227 12.69 -15.27 50.27
N ASP A 228 13.32 -15.37 49.09
CA ASP A 228 14.78 -15.58 49.01
C ASP A 228 15.42 -15.09 47.69
N ASN A 229 15.05 -13.88 47.23
CA ASN A 229 15.44 -13.35 45.90
C ASN A 229 16.62 -12.37 45.91
N ASP A 230 17.24 -12.09 47.06
CA ASP A 230 18.42 -11.21 47.14
C ASP A 230 19.62 -11.76 46.34
N ALA A 231 19.72 -13.08 46.21
CA ALA A 231 20.75 -13.72 45.39
C ALA A 231 20.53 -13.50 43.88
N ALA A 232 19.27 -13.57 43.42
CA ALA A 232 18.92 -13.39 42.01
C ALA A 232 19.08 -11.92 41.56
N ILE A 233 18.70 -10.98 42.42
CA ILE A 233 18.89 -9.53 42.17
C ILE A 233 20.38 -9.20 42.10
N ARG A 234 21.19 -9.68 43.07
CA ARG A 234 22.65 -9.49 43.06
C ARG A 234 23.30 -10.09 41.82
N TRP A 235 22.86 -11.28 41.39
CA TRP A 235 23.37 -11.91 40.17
C TRP A 235 23.00 -11.10 38.91
N PHE A 236 21.78 -10.55 38.85
CA PHE A 236 21.34 -9.70 37.75
C PHE A 236 22.10 -8.36 37.69
N GLU A 237 22.38 -7.74 38.83
CA GLU A 237 23.24 -6.55 38.93
C GLU A 237 24.69 -6.86 38.55
N GLN A 238 25.23 -7.99 38.97
CA GLN A 238 26.55 -8.46 38.56
C GLN A 238 26.60 -8.71 37.05
N LEU A 239 25.57 -9.32 36.47
CA LEU A 239 25.45 -9.51 35.03
C LEU A 239 25.39 -8.15 34.30
N GLN A 240 24.54 -7.21 34.74
CA GLN A 240 24.46 -5.88 34.14
C GLN A 240 25.76 -5.08 34.25
N SER A 241 26.47 -5.20 35.37
CA SER A 241 27.78 -4.54 35.56
C SER A 241 28.86 -5.18 34.69
N ALA A 242 28.84 -6.52 34.54
CA ALA A 242 29.74 -7.25 33.63
C ALA A 242 29.48 -6.89 32.16
N LEU A 243 28.21 -6.87 31.73
CA LEU A 243 27.82 -6.37 30.41
C LEU A 243 28.11 -4.88 30.24
N GLY A 244 28.11 -4.10 31.32
CA GLY A 244 28.54 -2.72 31.33
C GLY A 244 30.01 -2.53 30.96
N ARG A 245 30.87 -3.52 31.25
CA ARG A 245 32.28 -3.50 30.82
C ARG A 245 32.44 -3.65 29.31
N ALA A 246 31.41 -4.08 28.58
CA ALA A 246 31.44 -4.11 27.12
C ALA A 246 31.55 -2.71 26.49
N THR A 247 31.24 -1.62 27.23
CA THR A 247 31.53 -0.26 26.75
C THR A 247 33.02 -0.02 26.51
N ILE A 248 33.90 -0.68 27.28
CA ILE A 248 35.35 -0.62 27.08
C ILE A 248 35.72 -1.18 25.70
N GLY A 249 35.07 -2.26 25.28
CA GLY A 249 35.27 -2.84 23.95
C GLY A 249 34.78 -1.93 22.81
N VAL A 250 33.74 -1.11 23.03
CA VAL A 250 33.35 -0.05 22.08
C VAL A 250 34.38 1.08 22.05
N ILE A 251 34.82 1.56 23.22
CA ILE A 251 35.82 2.64 23.35
C ILE A 251 37.15 2.22 22.71
N VAL A 252 37.52 0.95 22.78
CA VAL A 252 38.74 0.39 22.17
C VAL A 252 38.52 0.02 20.70
N GLY A 253 37.34 -0.49 20.34
CA GLY A 253 36.98 -0.87 18.98
C GLY A 253 36.91 0.31 18.01
N ILE A 254 36.34 1.44 18.42
CA ILE A 254 36.23 2.67 17.61
C ILE A 254 37.60 3.19 17.14
N PRO A 255 38.60 3.42 18.01
CA PRO A 255 39.93 3.87 17.57
C PRO A 255 40.68 2.78 16.81
N LEU A 256 40.43 1.49 17.04
CA LEU A 256 41.01 0.41 16.23
C LEU A 256 40.47 0.41 14.79
N VAL A 257 39.16 0.60 14.62
CA VAL A 257 38.54 0.77 13.31
C VAL A 257 39.00 2.08 12.66
N GLY A 258 39.03 3.17 13.42
CA GLY A 258 39.53 4.47 12.96
C GLY A 258 40.99 4.43 12.54
N ALA A 259 41.86 3.81 13.33
CA ALA A 259 43.28 3.63 13.04
C ALA A 259 43.49 2.80 11.77
N ARG A 260 42.70 1.74 11.56
CA ARG A 260 42.73 0.96 10.31
C ARG A 260 42.40 1.84 9.09
N ILE A 261 41.35 2.67 9.19
CA ILE A 261 40.91 3.55 8.09
C ILE A 261 41.91 4.68 7.85
N LEU A 262 42.45 5.28 8.91
CA LEU A 262 43.36 6.44 8.85
C LEU A 262 44.79 6.07 8.45
N LEU A 263 45.29 4.90 8.85
CA LEU A 263 46.70 4.52 8.68
C LEU A 263 46.95 3.64 7.44
N GLY A 264 45.90 3.05 6.84
CA GLY A 264 46.00 2.25 5.61
C GLY A 264 47.14 1.23 5.62
N PRO A 265 48.17 1.35 4.75
CA PRO A 265 49.28 0.40 4.67
C PRO A 265 50.18 0.39 5.91
N ALA A 266 50.33 1.52 6.62
CA ALA A 266 51.14 1.59 7.84
C ALA A 266 50.54 0.75 9.00
N TYR A 267 49.23 0.50 8.96
CA TYR A 267 48.57 -0.42 9.90
C TYR A 267 49.05 -1.87 9.72
N VAL A 268 49.35 -2.27 8.48
CA VAL A 268 49.83 -3.62 8.14
C VAL A 268 51.24 -3.86 8.70
N GLU A 269 52.11 -2.86 8.58
CA GLU A 269 53.48 -2.90 9.13
C GLU A 269 53.47 -2.95 10.66
N LEU A 270 52.56 -2.21 11.30
CA LEU A 270 52.39 -2.24 12.75
C LEU A 270 51.96 -3.64 13.23
N TRP A 271 51.07 -4.30 12.48
CA TRP A 271 50.65 -5.68 12.75
C TRP A 271 51.75 -6.71 12.51
N ALA A 272 52.64 -6.48 11.53
CA ALA A 272 53.79 -7.33 11.27
C ALA A 272 54.84 -7.30 12.40
N SER A 273 54.84 -6.25 13.24
CA SER A 273 55.72 -6.14 14.41
C SER A 273 55.28 -6.95 15.63
N LEU A 274 54.04 -7.46 15.63
CA LEU A 274 53.53 -8.29 16.73
C LEU A 274 54.01 -9.74 16.63
N PRO A 275 54.19 -10.44 17.77
CA PRO A 275 54.54 -11.85 17.77
C PRO A 275 53.51 -12.69 17.00
N PRO A 276 53.94 -13.60 16.10
CA PRO A 276 53.05 -14.33 15.21
C PRO A 276 52.04 -15.24 15.94
N THR A 277 52.38 -15.68 17.16
CA THR A 277 51.48 -16.43 18.04
C THR A 277 50.30 -15.62 18.55
N VAL A 278 50.48 -14.31 18.75
CA VAL A 278 49.40 -13.40 19.19
C VAL A 278 48.48 -13.08 18.02
N VAL A 279 49.07 -12.85 16.84
CA VAL A 279 48.32 -12.57 15.60
C VAL A 279 47.46 -13.75 15.18
N SER A 280 47.97 -14.99 15.25
CA SER A 280 47.20 -16.18 14.85
C SER A 280 46.02 -16.50 15.77
N LEU A 281 46.18 -16.29 17.09
CA LEU A 281 45.08 -16.45 18.05
C LEU A 281 43.99 -15.39 17.87
N LEU A 282 44.39 -14.13 17.65
CA LEU A 282 43.46 -13.02 17.41
C LEU A 282 42.74 -13.18 16.07
N ASP A 283 43.44 -13.63 15.02
CA ASP A 283 42.86 -13.88 13.71
C ASP A 283 41.86 -15.05 13.74
N GLY A 284 42.22 -16.16 14.42
CA GLY A 284 41.32 -17.28 14.62
C GLY A 284 40.04 -16.90 15.38
N LEU A 285 40.15 -16.05 16.39
CA LEU A 285 39.00 -15.56 17.16
C LEU A 285 38.13 -14.60 16.34
N ALA A 286 38.74 -13.68 15.57
CA ALA A 286 38.03 -12.69 14.76
C ALA A 286 37.37 -13.29 13.51
N ARG A 287 37.93 -14.38 12.96
CA ARG A 287 37.39 -15.08 11.78
C ARG A 287 36.46 -16.24 12.12
N ALA A 288 36.27 -16.58 13.39
CA ALA A 288 35.39 -17.67 13.79
C ALA A 288 33.94 -17.40 13.29
N PRO A 289 33.44 -18.19 12.31
CA PRO A 289 32.15 -17.91 11.66
C PRO A 289 30.99 -18.03 12.64
N PHE A 290 31.09 -18.94 13.61
CA PHE A 290 30.09 -19.13 14.66
C PHE A 290 29.96 -17.91 15.57
N LEU A 291 31.08 -17.30 16.02
CA LEU A 291 31.03 -16.13 16.90
C LEU A 291 30.50 -14.90 16.16
N ARG A 292 30.86 -14.71 14.89
CA ARG A 292 30.32 -13.61 14.06
C ARG A 292 28.83 -13.79 13.80
N TRP A 293 28.40 -15.02 13.48
CA TRP A 293 26.99 -15.33 13.29
C TRP A 293 26.19 -15.06 14.58
N LEU A 294 26.69 -15.53 15.72
CA LEU A 294 26.05 -15.33 17.02
C LEU A 294 26.00 -13.85 17.42
N ALA A 295 27.11 -13.12 17.30
CA ALA A 295 27.18 -11.69 17.65
C ALA A 295 26.22 -10.84 16.80
N THR A 296 26.15 -11.10 15.50
CA THR A 296 25.22 -10.39 14.59
C THR A 296 23.76 -10.68 14.94
N ARG A 297 23.41 -11.96 15.19
CA ARG A 297 22.04 -12.34 15.57
C ARG A 297 21.64 -11.73 16.91
N LEU A 298 22.56 -11.68 17.86
CA LEU A 298 22.33 -11.14 19.20
C LEU A 298 22.20 -9.61 19.19
N LEU A 299 22.98 -8.93 18.32
CA LEU A 299 22.84 -7.50 18.06
C LEU A 299 21.48 -7.16 17.45
N VAL A 300 21.09 -7.86 16.37
CA VAL A 300 19.80 -7.65 15.70
C VAL A 300 18.63 -7.94 16.66
N GLY A 301 18.66 -9.08 17.35
CA GLY A 301 17.65 -9.46 18.34
C GLY A 301 17.56 -8.45 19.49
N GLY A 302 18.70 -8.03 20.04
CA GLY A 302 18.75 -7.04 21.13
C GLY A 302 18.19 -5.68 20.73
N VAL A 303 18.54 -5.19 19.54
CA VAL A 303 18.01 -3.92 19.01
C VAL A 303 16.49 -3.99 18.82
N ILE A 304 15.96 -5.09 18.30
CA ILE A 304 14.51 -5.30 18.13
C ILE A 304 13.81 -5.26 19.48
N VAL A 305 14.30 -6.00 20.48
CA VAL A 305 13.69 -6.03 21.83
C VAL A 305 13.74 -4.65 22.49
N VAL A 306 14.87 -3.94 22.41
CA VAL A 306 14.99 -2.58 22.96
C VAL A 306 14.04 -1.60 22.28
N MET A 307 13.93 -1.67 20.95
CA MET A 307 12.97 -0.86 20.19
C MET A 307 11.54 -1.16 20.63
N LEU A 308 11.16 -2.43 20.72
CA LEU A 308 9.83 -2.87 21.12
C LEU A 308 9.47 -2.40 22.53
N VAL A 309 10.37 -2.61 23.50
CA VAL A 309 10.13 -2.21 24.90
C VAL A 309 10.14 -0.69 25.06
N ARG A 310 11.03 0.04 24.37
CA ARG A 310 10.96 1.51 24.35
C ARG A 310 9.68 2.00 23.73
N LEU A 311 9.20 1.36 22.66
CA LEU A 311 7.94 1.70 22.03
C LEU A 311 6.79 1.52 23.02
N ILE A 312 6.72 0.38 23.71
CA ILE A 312 5.72 0.08 24.74
C ILE A 312 5.78 1.06 25.91
N ARG A 313 6.97 1.35 26.46
CA ARG A 313 7.13 2.35 27.54
C ARG A 313 6.75 3.76 27.11
N ARG A 314 7.06 4.14 25.87
CA ARG A 314 6.72 5.46 25.31
C ARG A 314 5.23 5.58 25.01
N LEU A 315 4.61 4.48 24.56
CA LEU A 315 3.16 4.32 24.41
C LEU A 315 2.45 4.42 25.77
N HIS A 316 3.06 3.98 26.86
CA HIS A 316 2.47 4.06 28.20
C HIS A 316 2.67 5.44 28.88
N ARG A 317 3.78 6.13 28.63
CA ARG A 317 4.13 7.38 29.35
C ARG A 317 3.59 8.69 28.76
N VAL A 318 3.24 8.73 27.48
CA VAL A 318 2.87 9.99 26.81
C VAL A 318 1.48 9.83 26.20
N GLY A 319 0.55 10.73 26.56
CA GLY A 319 -0.83 10.79 26.05
C GLY A 319 -0.99 10.23 24.63
N VAL A 320 -1.46 8.99 24.60
CA VAL A 320 -1.25 7.94 23.58
C VAL A 320 -1.71 8.41 22.19
N ARG A 321 -2.82 9.14 22.10
CA ARG A 321 -3.50 9.43 20.83
C ARG A 321 -2.71 10.28 19.82
N LYS A 322 -1.86 11.24 20.25
CA LYS A 322 -1.25 12.21 19.33
C LYS A 322 -0.04 11.65 18.55
N HIS A 323 0.67 10.66 19.10
CA HIS A 323 1.90 10.11 18.50
C HIS A 323 1.70 8.72 17.86
N LEU A 324 0.62 8.00 18.18
CA LEU A 324 0.34 6.70 17.52
C LEU A 324 0.21 6.82 16.01
N GLY A 325 -0.37 7.90 15.49
CA GLY A 325 -0.52 8.08 14.03
C GLY A 325 0.82 8.09 13.30
N LYS A 326 1.83 8.77 13.84
CA LYS A 326 3.18 8.83 13.24
C LYS A 326 3.90 7.48 13.34
N ILE A 327 3.80 6.83 14.49
CA ILE A 327 4.39 5.50 14.71
C ILE A 327 3.73 4.46 13.80
N ALA A 328 2.41 4.53 13.61
CA ALA A 328 1.66 3.62 12.74
C ALA A 328 2.10 3.75 11.28
N ILE A 329 2.40 4.96 10.80
CA ILE A 329 2.94 5.16 9.44
C ILE A 329 4.31 4.51 9.31
N VAL A 330 5.22 4.72 10.26
CA VAL A 330 6.57 4.12 10.23
C VAL A 330 6.48 2.59 10.31
N ALA A 331 5.67 2.06 11.24
CA ALA A 331 5.47 0.63 11.41
C ALA A 331 4.80 -0.02 10.19
N GLY A 332 3.79 0.65 9.62
CA GLY A 332 3.13 0.20 8.39
C GLY A 332 4.07 0.22 7.18
N THR A 333 4.93 1.23 7.09
CA THR A 333 5.96 1.33 6.04
C THR A 333 7.00 0.22 6.19
N ALA A 334 7.45 -0.04 7.42
CA ALA A 334 8.34 -1.16 7.72
C ALA A 334 7.68 -2.52 7.41
N LEU A 335 6.38 -2.66 7.64
CA LEU A 335 5.63 -3.86 7.30
C LEU A 335 5.48 -4.03 5.77
N ALA A 336 5.19 -2.97 5.03
CA ALA A 336 5.18 -2.99 3.57
C ALA A 336 6.56 -3.34 2.99
N PHE A 337 7.62 -2.75 3.56
CA PHE A 337 8.99 -3.09 3.22
C PHE A 337 9.29 -4.57 3.49
N ALA A 338 8.95 -5.08 4.67
CA ALA A 338 9.16 -6.48 5.02
C ALA A 338 8.37 -7.43 4.10
N ALA A 339 7.13 -7.07 3.75
CA ALA A 339 6.32 -7.84 2.81
C ALA A 339 6.93 -7.86 1.41
N GLY A 340 7.42 -6.72 0.91
CA GLY A 340 8.11 -6.65 -0.38
C GLY A 340 9.43 -7.42 -0.38
N TRP A 341 10.20 -7.34 0.69
CA TRP A 341 11.47 -8.05 0.85
C TRP A 341 11.27 -9.56 0.96
N MET A 342 10.35 -10.03 1.80
CA MET A 342 10.10 -11.47 1.98
C MET A 342 9.34 -12.08 0.81
N GLY A 343 8.51 -11.28 0.12
CA GLY A 343 7.69 -11.71 -1.00
C GLY A 343 8.32 -11.49 -2.37
N HIS A 344 9.60 -11.11 -2.46
CA HIS A 344 10.23 -10.73 -3.73
C HIS A 344 10.14 -11.85 -4.78
N ASP A 345 10.44 -13.09 -4.41
CA ASP A 345 10.32 -14.25 -5.30
C ASP A 345 8.89 -14.40 -5.84
N LEU A 346 7.89 -14.29 -4.96
CA LEU A 346 6.49 -14.41 -5.35
C LEU A 346 6.07 -13.29 -6.31
N ILE A 347 6.48 -12.05 -6.01
CA ILE A 347 6.16 -10.86 -6.82
C ILE A 347 6.79 -11.00 -8.20
N LEU A 348 8.09 -11.30 -8.26
CA LEU A 348 8.83 -11.42 -9.51
C LEU A 348 8.34 -12.60 -10.34
N ASN A 349 8.18 -13.79 -9.74
CA ASN A 349 7.69 -14.97 -10.47
C ASN A 349 6.27 -14.76 -11.01
N THR A 350 5.40 -14.08 -10.26
CA THR A 350 4.03 -13.77 -10.72
C THR A 350 4.05 -12.78 -11.88
N LEU A 351 4.89 -11.74 -11.81
CA LEU A 351 5.01 -10.74 -12.87
C LEU A 351 5.63 -11.33 -14.13
N THR A 352 6.74 -12.05 -13.99
CA THR A 352 7.44 -12.74 -15.08
C THR A 352 6.53 -13.76 -15.75
N GLY A 353 5.84 -14.61 -14.98
CA GLY A 353 4.89 -15.58 -15.54
C GLY A 353 3.73 -14.91 -16.28
N ARG A 354 3.22 -13.76 -15.79
CA ARG A 354 2.19 -13.00 -16.51
C ARG A 354 2.72 -12.35 -17.79
N LEU A 355 3.93 -11.79 -17.75
CA LEU A 355 4.59 -11.21 -18.93
C LEU A 355 4.82 -12.25 -20.02
N GLU A 356 5.26 -13.45 -19.64
CA GLU A 356 5.45 -14.58 -20.54
C GLU A 356 4.15 -14.99 -21.26
N THR A 357 3.04 -15.07 -20.52
CA THR A 357 1.73 -15.42 -21.11
C THR A 357 1.13 -14.33 -22.00
N ALA A 358 1.59 -13.09 -21.84
CA ALA A 358 0.95 -11.92 -22.42
C ALA A 358 1.65 -11.34 -23.64
N LEU A 359 2.97 -11.49 -23.69
CA LEU A 359 3.79 -11.01 -24.79
C LEU A 359 3.93 -12.12 -25.84
N PRO A 360 3.90 -11.80 -27.15
CA PRO A 360 4.27 -12.76 -28.17
C PRO A 360 5.68 -13.29 -27.94
N GLY A 361 5.93 -14.58 -28.22
CA GLY A 361 7.19 -15.26 -27.85
C GLY A 361 8.47 -14.50 -28.23
N SER A 362 8.51 -13.85 -29.39
CA SER A 362 9.68 -13.07 -29.83
C SER A 362 9.91 -11.76 -29.06
N VAL A 363 8.85 -11.13 -28.53
CA VAL A 363 8.96 -9.91 -27.69
C VAL A 363 9.15 -10.31 -26.22
N ALA A 364 8.47 -11.37 -25.79
CA ALA A 364 8.60 -11.94 -24.46
C ALA A 364 10.05 -12.28 -24.16
N GLU A 365 10.75 -12.98 -25.07
CA GLU A 365 12.14 -13.38 -24.88
C GLU A 365 13.08 -12.18 -24.63
N VAL A 366 12.97 -11.12 -25.46
CA VAL A 366 13.78 -9.90 -25.30
C VAL A 366 13.47 -9.18 -23.99
N VAL A 367 12.18 -9.06 -23.64
CA VAL A 367 11.75 -8.38 -22.41
C VAL A 367 12.18 -9.17 -21.17
N LEU A 368 12.00 -10.49 -21.18
CA LEU A 368 12.40 -11.38 -20.09
C LEU A 368 13.92 -11.37 -19.92
N GLN A 369 14.69 -11.39 -21.01
CA GLN A 369 16.14 -11.26 -20.95
C GLN A 369 16.59 -9.91 -20.35
N GLN A 370 15.89 -8.82 -20.67
CA GLN A 370 16.16 -7.52 -20.07
C GLN A 370 15.77 -7.48 -18.59
N ILE A 371 14.66 -8.11 -18.20
CA ILE A 371 14.22 -8.23 -16.81
C ILE A 371 15.23 -9.04 -16.00
N ASP A 372 15.66 -10.19 -16.52
CA ASP A 372 16.69 -11.02 -15.89
C ASP A 372 18.00 -10.26 -15.73
N SER A 373 18.41 -9.49 -16.73
CA SER A 373 19.59 -8.61 -16.66
C SER A 373 19.44 -7.56 -15.55
N VAL A 374 18.25 -6.96 -15.39
CA VAL A 374 17.96 -5.98 -14.34
C VAL A 374 17.92 -6.64 -12.96
N ILE A 375 17.34 -7.84 -12.83
CA ILE A 375 17.28 -8.62 -11.59
C ILE A 375 18.69 -9.05 -11.18
N GLU A 376 19.51 -9.52 -12.12
CA GLU A 376 20.92 -9.85 -11.89
C GLU A 376 21.75 -8.59 -11.54
N TYR A 377 21.39 -7.44 -12.12
CA TYR A 377 22.07 -6.18 -11.82
C TYR A 377 21.75 -5.66 -10.41
N TYR A 378 20.48 -5.53 -10.06
CA TYR A 378 20.03 -4.86 -8.83
C TYR A 378 19.70 -5.80 -7.67
N THR A 379 19.69 -7.12 -7.90
CA THR A 379 19.10 -8.17 -7.05
C THR A 379 17.57 -8.14 -7.02
N GLY A 380 16.96 -9.33 -6.92
CA GLY A 380 15.51 -9.48 -6.96
C GLY A 380 14.80 -8.75 -5.83
N GLU A 381 15.40 -8.65 -4.65
CA GLU A 381 14.81 -7.97 -3.50
C GLU A 381 14.66 -6.47 -3.75
N VAL A 382 15.67 -5.84 -4.35
CA VAL A 382 15.66 -4.39 -4.64
C VAL A 382 14.65 -4.08 -5.74
N VAL A 383 14.58 -4.92 -6.78
CA VAL A 383 13.59 -4.75 -7.86
C VAL A 383 12.17 -4.90 -7.33
N ALA A 384 11.90 -5.93 -6.52
CA ALA A 384 10.59 -6.12 -5.88
C ALA A 384 10.23 -4.95 -4.95
N LEU A 385 11.17 -4.46 -4.14
CA LEU A 385 10.95 -3.27 -3.32
C LEU A 385 10.70 -2.02 -4.16
N GLY A 386 11.35 -1.88 -5.30
CA GLY A 386 11.07 -0.81 -6.27
C GLY A 386 9.64 -0.85 -6.78
N LEU A 387 9.14 -2.04 -7.12
CA LEU A 387 7.76 -2.25 -7.54
C LEU A 387 6.74 -1.96 -6.43
N VAL A 388 7.05 -2.33 -5.19
CA VAL A 388 6.22 -1.99 -4.02
C VAL A 388 6.25 -0.48 -3.75
N ALA A 389 7.41 0.16 -3.84
CA ALA A 389 7.54 1.61 -3.67
C ALA A 389 6.75 2.37 -4.75
N LEU A 390 6.86 1.95 -6.01
CA LEU A 390 6.06 2.46 -7.12
C LEU A 390 4.56 2.26 -6.88
N GLY A 391 4.16 1.09 -6.39
CA GLY A 391 2.78 0.86 -5.95
C GLY A 391 2.33 1.82 -4.86
N GLY A 392 3.20 2.11 -3.88
CA GLY A 392 2.95 3.14 -2.87
C GLY A 392 2.69 4.52 -3.47
N VAL A 393 3.49 4.92 -4.46
CA VAL A 393 3.30 6.16 -5.22
C VAL A 393 1.98 6.14 -5.97
N THR A 394 1.66 5.05 -6.67
CA THR A 394 0.40 4.89 -7.40
C THR A 394 -0.79 5.04 -6.46
N ALA A 395 -0.81 4.33 -5.33
CA ALA A 395 -1.88 4.44 -4.34
C ALA A 395 -1.99 5.86 -3.76
N GLY A 396 -0.86 6.50 -3.43
CA GLY A 396 -0.82 7.87 -2.94
C GLY A 396 -1.39 8.88 -3.95
N LEU A 397 -1.01 8.76 -5.23
CA LEU A 397 -1.52 9.60 -6.31
C LEU A 397 -3.01 9.37 -6.58
N SER A 398 -3.47 8.12 -6.63
CA SER A 398 -4.90 7.80 -6.79
C SER A 398 -5.74 8.40 -5.66
N LEU A 399 -5.27 8.29 -4.42
CA LEU A 399 -5.93 8.92 -3.27
C LEU A 399 -5.87 10.45 -3.33
N ALA A 400 -4.78 11.03 -3.83
CA ALA A 400 -4.66 12.47 -4.02
C ALA A 400 -5.63 12.99 -5.09
N MET A 401 -5.81 12.26 -6.20
CA MET A 401 -6.81 12.57 -7.22
C MET A 401 -8.23 12.48 -6.66
N LEU A 402 -8.53 11.44 -5.87
CA LEU A 402 -9.82 11.31 -5.20
C LEU A 402 -10.07 12.49 -4.25
N ARG A 403 -9.05 12.89 -3.47
CA ARG A 403 -9.12 14.06 -2.60
C ARG A 403 -9.38 15.36 -3.37
N LEU A 404 -8.72 15.56 -4.50
CA LEU A 404 -8.97 16.71 -5.39
C LEU A 404 -10.41 16.69 -5.92
N GLY A 405 -10.92 15.52 -6.34
CA GLY A 405 -12.31 15.38 -6.79
C GLY A 405 -13.33 15.75 -5.71
N MET A 406 -13.06 15.43 -4.45
CA MET A 406 -13.88 15.90 -3.32
C MET A 406 -13.74 17.40 -3.07
N LEU A 407 -12.52 17.96 -3.18
CA LEU A 407 -12.28 19.40 -3.01
C LEU A 407 -13.05 20.24 -4.03
N PHE A 408 -13.12 19.79 -5.28
CA PHE A 408 -13.87 20.45 -6.35
C PHE A 408 -15.37 20.08 -6.37
N GLN A 409 -15.86 19.36 -5.35
CA GLN A 409 -17.26 18.91 -5.24
C GLN A 409 -17.73 18.05 -6.44
N VAL A 410 -16.80 17.47 -7.19
CA VAL A 410 -17.12 16.52 -8.28
C VAL A 410 -17.66 15.22 -7.69
N VAL A 411 -17.15 14.82 -6.52
CA VAL A 411 -17.65 13.68 -5.75
C VAL A 411 -18.63 14.17 -4.69
N PRO A 412 -19.91 13.74 -4.74
CA PRO A 412 -20.88 14.10 -3.71
C PRO A 412 -20.38 13.66 -2.32
N GLY A 413 -20.46 14.55 -1.33
CA GLY A 413 -20.03 14.24 0.04
C GLY A 413 -20.93 13.22 0.77
N ARG A 414 -22.13 12.94 0.24
CA ARG A 414 -23.05 11.89 0.70
C ARG A 414 -23.11 10.84 -0.42
N HIS A 415 -23.22 9.54 -0.09
CA HIS A 415 -23.33 8.44 -1.07
C HIS A 415 -22.20 8.41 -2.13
N SER A 416 -20.98 8.82 -1.75
CA SER A 416 -19.81 8.92 -2.63
C SER A 416 -19.47 7.57 -3.27
N GLY A 417 -19.58 6.46 -2.53
CA GLY A 417 -19.37 5.11 -3.07
C GLY A 417 -20.31 4.75 -4.24
N HIS A 418 -21.61 5.08 -4.13
CA HIS A 418 -22.59 4.83 -5.19
C HIS A 418 -22.36 5.74 -6.39
N ALA A 419 -22.02 7.01 -6.15
CA ALA A 419 -21.71 7.96 -7.22
C ALA A 419 -20.47 7.53 -8.02
N LEU A 420 -19.38 7.16 -7.33
CA LEU A 420 -18.15 6.66 -7.98
C LEU A 420 -18.40 5.34 -8.72
N ALA A 421 -19.16 4.42 -8.13
CA ALA A 421 -19.54 3.17 -8.79
C ALA A 421 -20.35 3.43 -10.08
N SER A 422 -21.35 4.31 -10.00
CA SER A 422 -22.17 4.68 -11.17
C SER A 422 -21.35 5.40 -12.24
N ALA A 423 -20.45 6.30 -11.86
CA ALA A 423 -19.59 7.02 -12.81
C ALA A 423 -18.63 6.06 -13.51
N GLY A 424 -18.04 5.12 -12.77
CA GLY A 424 -17.20 4.06 -13.32
C GLY A 424 -17.98 3.15 -14.29
N LEU A 425 -19.19 2.72 -13.93
CA LEU A 425 -20.03 1.91 -14.82
C LEU A 425 -20.46 2.67 -16.08
N LEU A 426 -20.82 3.94 -15.94
CA LEU A 426 -21.21 4.79 -17.06
C LEU A 426 -20.07 4.97 -18.06
N ALA A 427 -18.88 5.29 -17.55
CA ALA A 427 -17.68 5.42 -18.37
C ALA A 427 -17.26 4.09 -18.98
N ALA A 428 -17.27 2.99 -18.21
CA ALA A 428 -16.92 1.66 -18.69
C ALA A 428 -17.87 1.19 -19.80
N GLY A 429 -19.18 1.40 -19.62
CA GLY A 429 -20.20 1.03 -20.58
C GLY A 429 -19.99 1.67 -21.93
N GLY A 430 -19.82 2.99 -21.97
CA GLY A 430 -19.68 3.63 -23.27
C GLY A 430 -18.25 3.63 -23.84
N PHE A 431 -17.19 3.59 -23.03
CA PHE A 431 -15.86 3.28 -23.58
C PHE A 431 -15.84 1.85 -24.13
N GLY A 432 -16.53 0.91 -23.48
CA GLY A 432 -16.78 -0.44 -23.99
C GLY A 432 -17.50 -0.39 -25.34
N ALA A 433 -18.59 0.36 -25.45
CA ALA A 433 -19.31 0.53 -26.71
C ALA A 433 -18.42 1.12 -27.82
N ALA A 434 -17.60 2.11 -27.50
CA ALA A 434 -16.65 2.71 -28.45
C ALA A 434 -15.56 1.75 -28.92
N LEU A 435 -15.24 0.73 -28.11
CA LEU A 435 -14.29 -0.33 -28.43
C LEU A 435 -14.94 -1.55 -29.11
N GLY A 436 -16.24 -1.47 -29.42
CA GLY A 436 -16.97 -2.57 -30.06
C GLY A 436 -17.43 -3.67 -29.11
N ALA A 437 -17.51 -3.42 -27.80
CA ALA A 437 -18.20 -4.34 -26.89
C ALA A 437 -19.64 -4.54 -27.37
N PRO A 438 -20.22 -5.74 -27.22
CA PRO A 438 -21.57 -5.96 -27.68
C PRO A 438 -22.54 -5.02 -26.94
N LEU A 439 -23.57 -4.66 -27.68
CA LEU A 439 -24.44 -3.54 -27.34
C LEU A 439 -25.20 -3.79 -26.02
N LEU A 440 -25.55 -5.05 -25.75
CA LEU A 440 -26.31 -5.43 -24.56
C LEU A 440 -25.51 -5.20 -23.28
N GLU A 441 -24.22 -5.48 -23.29
CA GLU A 441 -23.29 -5.32 -22.17
C GLU A 441 -23.05 -3.83 -21.91
N SER A 442 -22.87 -3.05 -22.98
CA SER A 442 -22.70 -1.59 -22.91
C SER A 442 -23.95 -0.89 -22.37
N LEU A 443 -25.14 -1.29 -22.86
CA LEU A 443 -26.42 -0.80 -22.35
C LEU A 443 -26.70 -1.30 -20.92
N GLY A 444 -26.32 -2.54 -20.60
CA GLY A 444 -26.39 -3.09 -19.26
C GLY A 444 -25.57 -2.26 -18.26
N ALA A 445 -24.39 -1.79 -18.67
CA ALA A 445 -23.57 -0.90 -17.87
C ALA A 445 -24.18 0.49 -17.69
N LEU A 446 -24.80 1.03 -18.73
CA LEU A 446 -25.54 2.28 -18.66
C LEU A 446 -26.72 2.21 -17.68
N VAL A 447 -27.56 1.18 -17.82
CA VAL A 447 -28.72 0.95 -16.94
C VAL A 447 -28.24 0.68 -15.51
N GLY A 448 -27.21 -0.14 -15.35
CA GLY A 448 -26.57 -0.42 -14.07
C GLY A 448 -26.07 0.85 -13.38
N ALA A 449 -25.43 1.76 -14.12
CA ALA A 449 -24.99 3.05 -13.60
C ALA A 449 -26.14 3.88 -13.04
N VAL A 450 -27.24 4.01 -13.78
CA VAL A 450 -28.44 4.75 -13.36
C VAL A 450 -29.07 4.11 -12.12
N VAL A 451 -29.21 2.79 -12.11
CA VAL A 451 -29.79 2.05 -10.98
C VAL A 451 -28.93 2.19 -9.73
N VAL A 452 -27.60 2.05 -9.84
CA VAL A 452 -26.67 2.20 -8.71
C VAL A 452 -26.68 3.64 -8.17
N TRP A 453 -26.76 4.63 -9.05
CA TRP A 453 -26.88 6.03 -8.67
C TRP A 453 -28.21 6.31 -7.94
N ASP A 454 -29.34 5.84 -8.47
CA ASP A 454 -30.67 6.01 -7.86
C ASP A 454 -30.75 5.29 -6.51
N LEU A 455 -30.20 4.07 -6.39
CA LEU A 455 -30.08 3.35 -5.12
C LEU A 455 -29.31 4.15 -4.06
N GLY A 456 -28.25 4.86 -4.46
CA GLY A 456 -27.49 5.73 -3.57
C GLY A 456 -28.30 6.94 -3.09
N ARG A 457 -28.88 7.70 -4.03
CA ARG A 457 -29.65 8.91 -3.72
C ARG A 457 -30.93 8.59 -2.94
N PHE A 458 -31.71 7.62 -3.41
CA PHE A 458 -32.93 7.16 -2.76
C PHE A 458 -32.66 6.49 -1.42
N GLY A 459 -31.61 5.68 -1.31
CA GLY A 459 -31.25 5.00 -0.06
C GLY A 459 -30.93 5.97 1.08
N VAL A 460 -30.30 7.11 0.77
CA VAL A 460 -30.06 8.18 1.74
C VAL A 460 -31.37 8.87 2.15
N SER A 461 -32.24 9.22 1.20
CA SER A 461 -33.56 9.81 1.51
C SER A 461 -34.44 8.85 2.32
N LEU A 462 -34.52 7.58 1.94
CA LEU A 462 -35.30 6.57 2.64
C LEU A 462 -34.78 6.32 4.07
N GLY A 463 -33.45 6.34 4.24
CA GLY A 463 -32.82 6.23 5.55
C GLY A 463 -33.19 7.40 6.46
N ARG A 464 -33.28 8.62 5.91
CA ARG A 464 -33.73 9.83 6.61
C ARG A 464 -35.21 9.76 6.97
N ASP A 465 -36.07 9.37 6.04
CA ASP A 465 -37.52 9.51 6.19
C ASP A 465 -38.17 8.35 6.96
N VAL A 466 -37.65 7.12 6.81
CA VAL A 466 -38.27 5.90 7.37
C VAL A 466 -37.41 5.28 8.49
N GLY A 467 -36.15 5.68 8.61
CA GLY A 467 -35.21 5.19 9.63
C GLY A 467 -34.53 3.86 9.27
N ARG A 468 -33.34 3.65 9.85
CA ARG A 468 -32.38 2.59 9.46
C ARG A 468 -32.88 1.14 9.60
N ARG A 469 -33.91 0.90 10.41
CA ARG A 469 -34.43 -0.45 10.73
C ARG A 469 -35.76 -0.79 10.06
N ALA A 470 -36.33 0.13 9.29
CA ALA A 470 -37.60 -0.12 8.64
C ALA A 470 -37.45 -1.19 7.53
N PRO A 471 -38.44 -2.11 7.41
CA PRO A 471 -38.46 -3.10 6.33
C PRO A 471 -38.63 -2.37 4.99
N SER A 472 -37.53 -2.20 4.28
CA SER A 472 -37.42 -1.34 3.09
C SER A 472 -37.15 -2.12 1.79
N LEU A 473 -37.05 -3.45 1.89
CA LEU A 473 -36.79 -4.35 0.76
C LEU A 473 -37.84 -4.25 -0.36
N PRO A 474 -39.17 -4.28 -0.09
CA PRO A 474 -40.16 -4.20 -1.15
C PRO A 474 -40.11 -2.86 -1.90
N VAL A 475 -39.95 -1.76 -1.17
CA VAL A 475 -39.86 -0.40 -1.73
C VAL A 475 -38.60 -0.26 -2.59
N GLN A 476 -37.46 -0.76 -2.12
CA GLN A 476 -36.22 -0.77 -2.89
C GLN A 476 -36.35 -1.61 -4.16
N PHE A 477 -37.03 -2.75 -4.11
CA PHE A 477 -37.21 -3.61 -5.28
C PHE A 477 -38.09 -2.94 -6.34
N VAL A 478 -39.21 -2.32 -5.94
CA VAL A 478 -40.08 -1.55 -6.85
C VAL A 478 -39.31 -0.39 -7.47
N ARG A 479 -38.48 0.29 -6.68
CA ARG A 479 -37.68 1.42 -7.17
C ARG A 479 -36.61 0.98 -8.17
N VAL A 480 -35.88 -0.09 -7.86
CA VAL A 480 -34.91 -0.70 -8.78
C VAL A 480 -35.60 -1.15 -10.06
N LEU A 481 -36.74 -1.83 -9.97
CA LEU A 481 -37.50 -2.25 -11.13
C LEU A 481 -37.91 -1.05 -11.99
N THR A 482 -38.38 0.02 -11.35
CA THR A 482 -38.73 1.28 -12.02
C THR A 482 -37.53 1.92 -12.70
N ALA A 483 -36.39 2.02 -12.01
CA ALA A 483 -35.16 2.59 -12.54
C ALA A 483 -34.61 1.76 -13.72
N THR A 484 -34.66 0.43 -13.61
CA THR A 484 -34.26 -0.50 -14.67
C THR A 484 -35.19 -0.38 -15.88
N LEU A 485 -36.50 -0.30 -15.68
CA LEU A 485 -37.48 -0.10 -16.76
C LEU A 485 -37.27 1.23 -17.47
N ILE A 486 -37.09 2.33 -16.72
CA ILE A 486 -36.78 3.64 -17.29
C ILE A 486 -35.49 3.56 -18.10
N GLY A 487 -34.43 2.97 -17.53
CA GLY A 487 -33.16 2.77 -18.23
C GLY A 487 -33.30 1.94 -19.51
N ALA A 488 -34.06 0.84 -19.48
CA ALA A 488 -34.32 0.00 -20.64
C ALA A 488 -35.13 0.72 -21.74
N VAL A 489 -36.13 1.51 -21.35
CA VAL A 489 -36.90 2.34 -22.30
C VAL A 489 -36.01 3.43 -22.91
N THR A 490 -35.21 4.13 -22.10
CA THR A 490 -34.25 5.13 -22.60
C THR A 490 -33.22 4.51 -23.55
N ALA A 491 -32.71 3.32 -23.22
CA ALA A 491 -31.82 2.57 -24.10
C ALA A 491 -32.51 2.20 -25.42
N ALA A 492 -33.73 1.67 -25.38
CA ALA A 492 -34.51 1.31 -26.57
C ALA A 492 -34.80 2.54 -27.45
N PHE A 493 -35.13 3.68 -26.86
CA PHE A 493 -35.27 4.94 -27.59
C PHE A 493 -33.96 5.41 -28.22
N GLY A 494 -32.84 5.28 -27.52
CA GLY A 494 -31.51 5.57 -28.06
C GLY A 494 -31.19 4.71 -29.29
N LEU A 495 -31.48 3.41 -29.21
CA LEU A 495 -31.32 2.49 -30.33
C LEU A 495 -32.22 2.84 -31.52
N ALA A 496 -33.49 3.15 -31.25
CA ALA A 496 -34.43 3.57 -32.29
C ALA A 496 -33.96 4.87 -32.96
N ALA A 497 -33.49 5.85 -32.19
CA ALA A 497 -32.96 7.11 -32.72
C ALA A 497 -31.73 6.89 -33.61
N VAL A 498 -30.78 6.04 -33.19
CA VAL A 498 -29.59 5.69 -34.00
C VAL A 498 -29.99 4.98 -35.29
N SER A 499 -30.98 4.09 -35.24
CA SER A 499 -31.47 3.38 -36.43
C SER A 499 -32.20 4.28 -37.45
N MET A 500 -32.69 5.43 -36.99
CA MET A 500 -33.46 6.39 -37.81
C MET A 500 -32.60 7.52 -38.38
N THR A 501 -31.36 7.70 -37.92
CA THR A 501 -30.45 8.73 -38.46
C THR A 501 -29.72 8.22 -39.71
N PRO A 502 -29.97 8.79 -40.91
CA PRO A 502 -29.41 8.30 -42.18
C PRO A 502 -27.98 8.80 -42.45
N VAL A 503 -27.18 8.99 -41.40
CA VAL A 503 -25.84 9.57 -41.56
C VAL A 503 -24.84 8.43 -41.75
N SER A 504 -24.24 8.34 -42.94
CA SER A 504 -23.01 7.60 -43.16
C SER A 504 -21.86 8.30 -42.43
N ILE A 505 -21.87 8.26 -41.10
CA ILE A 505 -20.70 8.67 -40.33
C ILE A 505 -19.73 7.51 -40.43
N ALA A 506 -18.73 7.67 -41.29
CA ALA A 506 -17.57 6.82 -41.26
C ALA A 506 -17.06 6.77 -39.81
N THR A 507 -16.86 5.55 -39.31
CA THR A 507 -16.44 5.13 -37.96
C THR A 507 -17.57 4.85 -36.95
N GLU A 508 -17.66 3.57 -36.56
CA GLU A 508 -18.49 3.01 -35.49
C GLU A 508 -18.37 3.78 -34.15
N SER A 509 -17.28 4.56 -33.97
CA SER A 509 -17.05 5.47 -32.86
C SER A 509 -18.03 6.65 -32.76
N ALA A 510 -18.61 7.11 -33.86
CA ALA A 510 -19.52 8.27 -33.83
C ALA A 510 -20.89 7.94 -33.24
N ALA A 511 -21.37 6.70 -33.41
CA ALA A 511 -22.61 6.23 -32.81
C ALA A 511 -22.47 6.06 -31.29
N ALA A 512 -21.32 5.58 -30.82
CA ALA A 512 -21.00 5.51 -29.39
C ALA A 512 -20.91 6.92 -28.77
N VAL A 513 -20.28 7.88 -29.46
CA VAL A 513 -20.21 9.29 -29.03
C VAL A 513 -21.58 9.97 -29.04
N ALA A 514 -22.43 9.69 -30.03
CA ALA A 514 -23.80 10.19 -30.08
C ALA A 514 -24.70 9.59 -28.99
N LEU A 515 -24.54 8.29 -28.69
CA LEU A 515 -25.22 7.62 -27.57
C LEU A 515 -24.76 8.21 -26.23
N PHE A 516 -23.46 8.46 -26.07
CA PHE A 516 -22.91 9.13 -24.90
C PHE A 516 -23.35 10.59 -24.77
N ALA A 517 -23.45 11.34 -25.86
CA ALA A 517 -23.95 12.70 -25.86
C ALA A 517 -25.45 12.70 -25.50
N ALA A 518 -26.24 11.78 -26.06
CA ALA A 518 -27.66 11.65 -25.76
C ALA A 518 -27.91 11.23 -24.31
N VAL A 519 -27.13 10.30 -23.79
CA VAL A 519 -27.25 9.84 -22.40
C VAL A 519 -26.65 10.85 -21.42
N GLY A 520 -25.54 11.50 -21.78
CA GLY A 520 -24.95 12.60 -21.02
C GLY A 520 -25.90 13.80 -20.92
N VAL A 521 -26.59 14.14 -22.02
CA VAL A 521 -27.64 15.17 -22.04
C VAL A 521 -28.87 14.71 -21.27
N ALA A 522 -29.30 13.45 -21.35
CA ALA A 522 -30.41 12.91 -20.55
C ALA A 522 -30.08 12.89 -19.05
N PHE A 523 -28.84 12.54 -18.69
CA PHE A 523 -28.34 12.52 -17.32
C PHE A 523 -28.22 13.95 -16.77
N LEU A 524 -27.67 14.89 -17.55
CA LEU A 524 -27.65 16.32 -17.22
C LEU A 524 -29.06 16.91 -17.10
N ALA A 525 -29.96 16.57 -18.02
CA ALA A 525 -31.35 17.00 -17.96
C ALA A 525 -32.06 16.46 -16.71
N SER A 526 -31.80 15.20 -16.33
CA SER A 526 -32.34 14.60 -15.10
C SER A 526 -31.76 15.25 -13.83
N LEU A 527 -30.50 15.69 -13.86
CA LEU A 527 -29.86 16.42 -12.77
C LEU A 527 -30.41 17.86 -12.63
N VAL A 528 -30.73 18.51 -13.75
CA VAL A 528 -31.31 19.85 -13.79
C VAL A 528 -32.78 19.85 -13.39
N LEU A 529 -33.54 18.82 -13.77
CA LEU A 529 -34.96 18.63 -13.41
C LEU A 529 -35.16 18.10 -11.98
N ALA A 530 -34.11 17.61 -11.32
CA ALA A 530 -34.15 17.10 -9.94
C ALA A 530 -33.58 18.08 -8.90
N ARG A 531 -33.46 19.36 -9.26
CA ARG A 531 -33.43 20.51 -8.36
C ARG A 531 -34.84 21.08 -8.28
#